data_AF-A0A917X479-F1
#
_entry.id   AF-A0A917X479-F1
#
_cell.length_a   1.000
_cell.length_b   1.000
_cell.length_c   1.000
_cell.angle_alpha   90.00
_cell.angle_beta   90.00
_cell.angle_gamma   90.00
#
_symmetry.space_group_name_H-M   'P 1'
#
loop_
_entity.id
_entity.type
_entity.pdbx_description
1 polymer ?
#
loop_
_entity_poly.entity_id
_entity_poly.type
_entity_poly.pdbx_seq_one_letter_code
_entity_poly.pdbx_strand_id
1 'polypeptide(L)'
;MTDLELPACYDRGKLETLTELGKGGQGRVWAVRDDIRINKEWVVAYKEYDVGVLSGLNVDQLRRMVAFVPSLPAETGRWLCEQTAWPALVVCEASRVRGFLMRRIPPDFELHLPPQNGISRIKPAGLQFLLNPDDYLDKIKVSVDDRQRLLLLAALAETLDRLHQLAIVVGDLSPNNLLFQFGVEPRCFFIDCDAMRLSGCSVLRQTETPDWEVPAGEELATTRSDAYKFGLLAIRLFARDQISRDPDVLAPVSAELAGLARRSLSKDPWARPGPAEWLPELRAAVMRCDADPPMGGSHRVFLTPASKPANAGDKKSEGFSRPKSAAPPQSNSNEWTVWNVLALVVFVALLIWGCVALARSDGSDEAANSAATPPTAYLDSVVGQSPSVHIEQPRVGIVRYDRVVDHPEGRDVAVMLARWFEAINDRDWDTALASYDPAGVVDPTDPKHRAGYIKGLSTTMDSDATLRAVSGAGTRTSAELTFISRQAVGYGPKRDPDETCTRWHLTLRLSYSDTYGYRILRPLDANSSPC
;
A
#
# COMPACT_ATOMS: atom_id res chain seq x y z
N MET A 1 -14.31 35.11 -30.78
CA MET A 1 -13.88 36.20 -29.88
C MET A 1 -12.84 35.61 -28.94
N THR A 2 -11.58 35.76 -29.36
CA THR A 2 -10.29 35.30 -28.82
C THR A 2 -10.17 33.85 -28.31
N ASP A 3 -9.72 33.00 -29.24
CA ASP A 3 -8.88 31.84 -28.98
C ASP A 3 -7.75 32.23 -28.02
N LEU A 4 -7.80 31.73 -26.79
CA LEU A 4 -6.59 31.61 -25.99
C LEU A 4 -5.88 30.34 -26.49
N GLU A 5 -4.89 30.52 -27.36
CA GLU A 5 -3.79 29.56 -27.48
C GLU A 5 -3.24 29.36 -26.06
N LEU A 6 -3.60 28.25 -25.43
CA LEU A 6 -2.95 27.83 -24.19
C LEU A 6 -1.46 27.68 -24.53
N PRO A 7 -0.55 28.32 -23.77
CA PRO A 7 0.88 28.16 -24.02
C PRO A 7 1.25 26.67 -23.97
N ALA A 8 2.25 26.27 -24.77
CA ALA A 8 2.71 24.88 -24.88
C ALA A 8 3.00 24.20 -23.53
N CYS A 9 3.23 25.00 -22.49
CA CYS A 9 3.04 24.61 -21.11
C CYS A 9 2.64 25.79 -20.21
N TYR A 10 1.99 25.48 -19.09
CA TYR A 10 1.65 26.41 -18.03
C TYR A 10 2.87 26.70 -17.17
N ASP A 11 3.10 27.97 -16.84
CA ASP A 11 4.22 28.37 -15.98
C ASP A 11 3.95 27.98 -14.52
N ARG A 12 4.84 27.16 -13.95
CA ARG A 12 4.82 26.72 -12.55
C ARG A 12 4.78 27.89 -11.57
N GLY A 13 5.40 29.02 -11.92
CA GLY A 13 5.41 30.23 -11.11
C GLY A 13 4.01 30.84 -10.95
N LYS A 14 3.11 30.64 -11.91
CA LYS A 14 1.73 31.19 -11.85
C LYS A 14 0.76 30.37 -10.98
N LEU A 15 1.18 29.19 -10.51
CA LEU A 15 0.41 28.35 -9.60
C LEU A 15 0.55 28.77 -8.13
N GLU A 16 1.02 29.98 -7.84
CA GLU A 16 1.26 30.51 -6.49
C GLU A 16 0.18 30.10 -5.48
N THR A 17 0.58 29.87 -4.22
CA THR A 17 -0.29 29.38 -3.12
C THR A 17 -0.71 27.92 -3.32
N LEU A 18 0.25 27.01 -3.14
CA LEU A 18 0.01 25.57 -3.19
C LEU A 18 -0.22 24.98 -1.81
N THR A 19 -1.28 24.19 -1.68
CA THR A 19 -1.54 23.36 -0.50
C THR A 19 -1.36 21.91 -0.87
N GLU A 20 -0.51 21.18 -0.15
CA GLU A 20 -0.29 19.75 -0.44
C GLU A 20 -1.59 18.96 -0.18
N LEU A 21 -2.07 18.25 -1.19
CA LEU A 21 -3.21 17.33 -1.09
C LEU A 21 -2.74 15.91 -0.78
N GLY A 22 -1.54 15.55 -1.22
CA GLY A 22 -0.93 14.27 -0.93
C GLY A 22 0.38 14.04 -1.68
N LYS A 23 1.06 12.96 -1.32
CA LYS A 23 2.31 12.50 -1.92
C LYS A 23 2.16 11.05 -2.39
N GLY A 24 2.48 10.81 -3.65
CA GLY A 24 2.56 9.48 -4.25
C GLY A 24 4.01 9.02 -4.43
N GLY A 25 4.21 7.88 -5.10
CA GLY A 25 5.55 7.30 -5.31
C GLY A 25 6.43 8.03 -6.33
N GLN A 26 5.85 8.91 -7.15
CA GLN A 26 6.54 9.59 -8.25
C GLN A 26 6.41 11.13 -8.19
N GLY A 27 5.80 11.66 -7.12
CA GLY A 27 5.55 13.09 -7.01
C GLY A 27 4.54 13.49 -5.94
N ARG A 28 4.24 14.78 -5.92
CA ARG A 28 3.28 15.41 -5.00
C ARG A 28 2.09 15.96 -5.78
N VAL A 29 0.93 15.97 -5.13
CA VAL A 29 -0.28 16.56 -5.66
C VAL A 29 -0.62 17.78 -4.81
N TRP A 30 -0.85 18.89 -5.48
CA TRP A 30 -1.11 20.19 -4.88
C TRP A 30 -2.48 20.70 -5.29
N ALA A 31 -3.20 21.28 -4.34
CA ALA A 31 -4.33 22.14 -4.62
C ALA A 31 -3.80 23.44 -5.22
N VAL A 32 -4.44 23.91 -6.28
CA VAL A 32 -4.20 25.23 -6.84
C VAL A 32 -5.42 26.11 -6.60
N ARG A 33 -5.29 27.41 -6.89
CA ARG A 33 -6.40 28.37 -6.78
C ARG A 33 -7.58 27.95 -7.67
N ASP A 34 -8.80 28.06 -7.14
CA ASP A 34 -10.04 27.60 -7.79
C ASP A 34 -10.45 28.42 -9.04
N ASP A 35 -9.78 29.54 -9.32
CA ASP A 35 -9.92 30.33 -10.56
C ASP A 35 -9.20 29.66 -11.75
N ILE A 36 -8.22 28.79 -11.48
CA ILE A 36 -7.55 27.99 -12.51
C ILE A 36 -8.43 26.78 -12.83
N ARG A 37 -8.99 26.78 -14.04
CA ARG A 37 -9.91 25.73 -14.50
C ARG A 37 -9.48 25.12 -15.82
N ILE A 38 -9.73 23.82 -15.96
CA ILE A 38 -9.68 23.12 -17.25
C ILE A 38 -11.09 23.04 -17.85
N ASN A 39 -11.17 23.14 -19.18
CA ASN A 39 -12.43 23.20 -19.93
C ASN A 39 -13.43 24.25 -19.41
N LYS A 40 -12.92 25.32 -18.77
CA LYS A 40 -13.70 26.40 -18.12
C LYS A 40 -14.68 25.94 -17.04
N GLU A 41 -14.67 24.66 -16.67
CA GLU A 41 -15.66 24.05 -15.79
C GLU A 41 -14.98 23.52 -14.52
N TRP A 42 -13.95 22.71 -14.67
CA TRP A 42 -13.42 21.92 -13.56
C TRP A 42 -12.23 22.58 -12.88
N VAL A 43 -12.28 22.58 -11.55
CA VAL A 43 -11.13 22.95 -10.72
C VAL A 43 -10.02 21.90 -10.90
N VAL A 44 -8.78 22.35 -10.88
CA VAL A 44 -7.63 21.49 -11.11
C VAL A 44 -6.84 21.19 -9.85
N ALA A 45 -6.09 20.10 -9.90
CA ALA A 45 -4.96 19.83 -9.04
C ALA A 45 -3.69 19.84 -9.90
N TYR A 46 -2.57 20.17 -9.28
CA TYR A 46 -1.24 20.13 -9.91
C TYR A 46 -0.48 18.92 -9.39
N LYS A 47 -0.12 17.97 -10.29
CA LYS A 47 0.82 16.91 -9.97
C LYS A 47 2.23 17.37 -10.35
N GLU A 48 3.13 17.39 -9.39
CA GLU A 48 4.54 17.72 -9.53
C GLU A 48 5.38 16.46 -9.39
N TYR A 49 6.20 16.15 -10.38
CA TYR A 49 7.10 15.01 -10.33
C TYR A 49 8.27 15.25 -9.39
N ASP A 50 8.70 14.20 -8.69
CA ASP A 50 9.91 14.23 -7.89
C ASP A 50 11.16 14.42 -8.78
N VAL A 51 12.17 15.12 -8.25
CA VAL A 51 13.38 15.44 -9.03
C VAL A 51 14.07 14.19 -9.59
N GLY A 52 14.04 13.09 -8.84
CA GLY A 52 14.68 11.82 -9.24
C GLY A 52 14.03 11.13 -10.44
N VAL A 53 12.75 11.42 -10.75
CA VAL A 53 12.05 10.76 -11.87
C VAL A 53 12.07 11.60 -13.15
N LEU A 54 12.42 12.89 -13.08
CA LEU A 54 12.38 13.82 -14.22
C LEU A 54 13.30 13.41 -15.38
N SER A 55 14.42 12.74 -15.09
CA SER A 55 15.35 12.25 -16.12
C SER A 55 14.78 11.10 -16.96
N GLY A 56 13.88 10.29 -16.38
CA GLY A 56 13.20 9.18 -17.04
C GLY A 56 11.87 9.55 -17.68
N LEU A 57 11.46 10.82 -17.59
CA LEU A 57 10.16 11.29 -18.06
C LEU A 57 10.11 11.36 -19.59
N ASN A 58 9.20 10.60 -20.21
CA ASN A 58 8.85 10.75 -21.61
C ASN A 58 7.93 11.96 -21.79
N VAL A 59 8.54 13.14 -21.94
CA VAL A 59 7.84 14.42 -22.07
C VAL A 59 6.90 14.45 -23.28
N ASP A 60 7.31 13.86 -24.40
CA ASP A 60 6.49 13.84 -25.61
C ASP A 60 5.24 12.99 -25.41
N GLN A 61 5.35 11.88 -24.68
CA GLN A 61 4.19 11.07 -24.31
C GLN A 61 3.25 11.84 -23.38
N LEU A 62 3.76 12.57 -22.38
CA LEU A 62 2.92 13.39 -21.51
C LEU A 62 2.17 14.47 -22.31
N ARG A 63 2.84 15.12 -23.27
CA ARG A 63 2.21 16.08 -24.19
C ARG A 63 1.15 15.41 -25.06
N ARG A 64 1.38 14.18 -25.55
CA ARG A 64 0.38 13.41 -26.30
C ARG A 64 -0.85 13.10 -25.44
N MET A 65 -0.68 12.76 -24.16
CA MET A 65 -1.81 12.55 -23.24
C MET A 65 -2.62 13.84 -23.07
N VAL A 66 -1.96 14.98 -22.88
CA VAL A 66 -2.64 16.29 -22.80
C VAL A 66 -3.39 16.62 -24.10
N ALA A 67 -2.78 16.37 -25.26
CA ALA A 67 -3.40 16.60 -26.57
C ALA A 67 -4.48 15.56 -26.93
N PHE A 68 -4.58 14.45 -26.18
CA PHE A 68 -5.50 13.37 -26.47
C PHE A 68 -6.96 13.80 -26.30
N VAL A 69 -7.31 14.43 -25.16
CA VAL A 69 -8.70 14.84 -24.88
C VAL A 69 -9.26 15.79 -25.96
N PRO A 70 -8.55 16.86 -26.37
CA PRO A 70 -9.03 17.73 -27.46
C PRO A 70 -9.13 17.05 -28.82
N SER A 71 -8.41 15.94 -29.04
CA SER A 71 -8.47 15.19 -30.31
C SER A 71 -9.70 14.28 -30.43
N LEU A 72 -10.38 14.01 -29.31
CA LEU A 72 -11.56 13.16 -29.26
C LEU A 72 -12.85 13.93 -29.60
N PRO A 73 -13.92 13.24 -30.04
CA PRO A 73 -15.25 13.83 -30.05
C PRO A 73 -15.62 14.41 -28.68
N ALA A 74 -16.26 15.58 -28.66
CA ALA A 74 -16.49 16.35 -27.44
C ALA A 74 -17.12 15.55 -26.30
N GLU A 75 -18.11 14.70 -26.60
CA GLU A 75 -18.77 13.82 -25.64
C GLU A 75 -17.81 12.77 -25.06
N THR A 76 -16.91 12.21 -25.87
CA THR A 76 -15.94 11.22 -25.43
C THR A 76 -14.83 11.85 -24.59
N GLY A 77 -14.34 13.02 -25.00
CA GLY A 77 -13.39 13.79 -24.19
C GLY A 77 -13.99 14.22 -22.85
N ARG A 78 -15.26 14.65 -22.84
CA ARG A 78 -16.00 14.97 -21.61
C ARG A 78 -16.11 13.75 -20.70
N TRP A 79 -16.56 12.61 -21.24
CA TRP A 79 -16.66 11.36 -20.50
C TRP A 79 -15.32 10.97 -19.87
N LEU A 80 -14.22 11.03 -20.62
CA LEU A 80 -12.89 10.67 -20.10
C LEU A 80 -12.52 11.54 -18.89
N CYS A 81 -12.75 12.85 -18.98
CA CYS A 81 -12.52 13.77 -17.87
C CYS A 81 -13.52 13.62 -16.70
N GLU A 82 -14.70 13.04 -16.93
CA GLU A 82 -15.67 12.71 -15.88
C GLU A 82 -15.33 11.43 -15.14
N GLN A 83 -14.60 10.51 -15.78
CA GLN A 83 -14.18 9.25 -15.17
C GLN A 83 -12.75 9.27 -14.62
N THR A 84 -11.94 10.29 -14.95
CA THR A 84 -10.49 10.26 -14.66
C THR A 84 -9.90 11.62 -14.30
N ALA A 85 -8.82 11.61 -13.53
CA ALA A 85 -7.90 12.74 -13.35
C ALA A 85 -6.87 12.79 -14.50
N TRP A 86 -7.35 12.80 -15.75
CA TRP A 86 -6.49 12.81 -16.94
C TRP A 86 -5.58 14.04 -17.00
N PRO A 87 -4.33 13.92 -17.51
CA PRO A 87 -3.47 15.07 -17.77
C PRO A 87 -4.12 16.07 -18.73
N ALA A 88 -4.29 17.31 -18.29
CA ALA A 88 -5.00 18.35 -19.04
C ALA A 88 -4.10 19.48 -19.54
N LEU A 89 -2.98 19.75 -18.85
CA LEU A 89 -2.01 20.75 -19.28
C LEU A 89 -0.64 20.47 -18.68
N VAL A 90 0.43 20.54 -19.47
CA VAL A 90 1.80 20.38 -18.96
C VAL A 90 2.20 21.63 -18.18
N VAL A 91 2.89 21.45 -17.04
CA VAL A 91 3.44 22.54 -16.23
C VAL A 91 4.96 22.56 -16.39
N CYS A 92 5.51 23.74 -16.67
CA CYS A 92 6.94 23.97 -16.84
C CYS A 92 7.49 24.96 -15.82
N GLU A 93 8.76 24.82 -15.50
CA GLU A 93 9.59 25.83 -14.84
C GLU A 93 10.83 26.05 -15.69
N ALA A 94 11.11 27.30 -16.08
CA ALA A 94 12.21 27.64 -16.99
C ALA A 94 12.25 26.74 -18.26
N SER A 95 11.08 26.51 -18.87
CA SER A 95 10.87 25.62 -20.04
C SER A 95 11.12 24.13 -19.82
N ARG A 96 11.44 23.70 -18.59
CA ARG A 96 11.55 22.27 -18.23
C ARG A 96 10.24 21.78 -17.64
N VAL A 97 9.75 20.65 -18.13
CA VAL A 97 8.55 20.01 -17.57
C VAL A 97 8.79 19.61 -16.12
N ARG A 98 7.86 20.02 -15.26
CA ARG A 98 7.84 19.71 -13.82
C ARG A 98 6.68 18.80 -13.44
N GLY A 99 5.62 18.78 -14.25
CA GLY A 99 4.39 18.10 -13.91
C GLY A 99 3.26 18.44 -14.87
N PHE A 100 2.03 18.28 -14.39
CA PHE A 100 0.83 18.59 -15.16
C PHE A 100 -0.35 18.99 -14.28
N LEU A 101 -1.27 19.76 -14.85
CA LEU A 101 -2.58 20.02 -14.28
C LEU A 101 -3.54 18.91 -14.69
N MET A 102 -4.40 18.50 -13.76
CA MET A 102 -5.44 17.50 -13.97
C MET A 102 -6.70 17.92 -13.22
N ARG A 103 -7.84 17.30 -13.55
CA ARG A 103 -9.08 17.51 -12.81
C ARG A 103 -8.88 17.17 -11.32
N ARG A 104 -9.28 18.07 -10.41
CA ARG A 104 -9.34 17.78 -8.98
C ARG A 104 -10.42 16.73 -8.73
N ILE A 105 -10.17 15.82 -7.78
CA ILE A 105 -11.14 14.80 -7.36
C ILE A 105 -12.51 15.48 -7.12
N PRO A 106 -13.60 15.03 -7.78
CA PRO A 106 -14.91 15.60 -7.56
C PRO A 106 -15.38 15.36 -6.12
N PRO A 107 -16.12 16.30 -5.49
CA PRO A 107 -16.61 16.14 -4.12
C PRO A 107 -17.44 14.86 -3.89
N ASP A 108 -18.12 14.37 -4.93
CA ASP A 108 -18.89 13.11 -4.87
C ASP A 108 -18.02 11.86 -4.60
N PHE A 109 -16.70 11.96 -4.81
CA PHE A 109 -15.70 10.92 -4.54
C PHE A 109 -14.92 11.20 -3.25
N GLU A 110 -15.51 11.93 -2.30
CA GLU A 110 -14.95 12.18 -0.98
C GLU A 110 -15.74 11.45 0.12
N LEU A 111 -15.02 10.87 1.08
CA LEU A 111 -15.56 10.29 2.31
C LEU A 111 -15.40 11.25 3.47
N HIS A 112 -16.52 11.52 4.12
CA HIS A 112 -16.58 12.25 5.37
C HIS A 112 -16.42 11.26 6.52
N LEU A 113 -15.19 11.15 7.03
CA LEU A 113 -14.90 10.24 8.12
C LEU A 113 -15.46 10.79 9.43
N PRO A 114 -15.95 9.91 10.33
CA PRO A 114 -16.37 10.33 11.67
C PRO A 114 -15.26 11.10 12.39
N PRO A 115 -15.63 12.11 13.20
CA PRO A 115 -14.66 12.95 13.88
C PRO A 115 -13.77 12.11 14.80
N GLN A 116 -12.46 12.30 14.68
CA GLN A 116 -11.48 11.73 15.59
C GLN A 116 -10.93 12.87 16.45
N ASN A 117 -11.12 12.79 17.78
CA ASN A 117 -10.82 13.87 18.72
C ASN A 117 -11.54 15.20 18.39
N GLY A 118 -12.79 15.11 17.91
CA GLY A 118 -13.59 16.28 17.55
C GLY A 118 -13.26 16.89 16.18
N ILE A 119 -12.29 16.35 15.44
CA ILE A 119 -11.89 16.85 14.12
C ILE A 119 -12.45 15.92 13.04
N SER A 120 -13.41 16.42 12.27
CA SER A 120 -13.89 15.75 11.05
C SER A 120 -12.81 15.77 9.98
N ARG A 121 -12.65 14.65 9.26
CA ARG A 121 -11.66 14.51 8.18
C ARG A 121 -12.35 14.12 6.89
N ILE A 122 -11.98 14.80 5.82
CA ILE A 122 -12.40 14.45 4.46
C ILE A 122 -11.23 13.70 3.81
N LYS A 123 -11.53 12.57 3.15
CA LYS A 123 -10.55 11.80 2.38
C LYS A 123 -11.12 11.42 1.01
N PRO A 124 -10.29 11.21 -0.02
CA PRO A 124 -10.75 10.53 -1.22
C PRO A 124 -11.38 9.18 -0.89
N ALA A 125 -12.50 8.86 -1.53
CA ALA A 125 -13.27 7.62 -1.39
C ALA A 125 -12.59 6.45 -2.10
N GLY A 126 -11.37 6.11 -1.67
CA GLY A 126 -10.58 5.06 -2.31
C GLY A 126 -11.23 3.68 -2.19
N LEU A 127 -11.18 2.90 -3.27
CA LEU A 127 -11.78 1.56 -3.35
C LEU A 127 -11.15 0.62 -2.31
N GLN A 128 -9.93 0.90 -1.83
CA GLN A 128 -9.28 0.13 -0.77
C GLN A 128 -10.10 0.08 0.52
N PHE A 129 -10.99 1.05 0.77
CA PHE A 129 -11.89 0.97 1.92
C PHE A 129 -12.91 -0.16 1.77
N LEU A 130 -13.39 -0.44 0.55
CA LEU A 130 -14.42 -1.45 0.28
C LEU A 130 -13.89 -2.89 0.33
N LEU A 131 -12.57 -3.06 0.34
CA LEU A 131 -11.89 -4.35 0.47
C LEU A 131 -11.67 -4.74 1.94
N ASN A 132 -12.47 -4.21 2.87
CA ASN A 132 -12.44 -4.56 4.29
C ASN A 132 -13.82 -5.08 4.73
N PRO A 133 -13.96 -5.75 5.89
CA PRO A 133 -15.21 -6.32 6.33
C PRO A 133 -16.21 -5.23 6.71
N ASP A 134 -17.47 -5.61 6.78
CA ASP A 134 -18.56 -4.67 7.04
C ASP A 134 -18.40 -3.94 8.38
N ASP A 135 -17.81 -4.59 9.41
CA ASP A 135 -17.57 -3.96 10.71
C ASP A 135 -16.55 -2.80 10.63
N TYR A 136 -15.65 -2.83 9.65
CA TYR A 136 -14.76 -1.70 9.34
C TYR A 136 -15.53 -0.60 8.62
N LEU A 137 -16.34 -0.95 7.64
CA LEU A 137 -17.14 -0.01 6.85
C LEU A 137 -18.15 0.75 7.74
N ASP A 138 -18.77 0.06 8.70
CA ASP A 138 -19.64 0.64 9.73
C ASP A 138 -18.94 1.70 10.59
N LYS A 139 -17.65 1.48 10.90
CA LYS A 139 -16.83 2.42 11.68
C LYS A 139 -16.53 3.68 10.90
N ILE A 140 -16.35 3.59 9.58
CA ILE A 140 -16.12 4.74 8.70
C ILE A 140 -17.42 5.28 8.08
N LYS A 141 -18.58 4.75 8.48
CA LYS A 141 -19.92 5.16 8.03
C LYS A 141 -20.14 4.99 6.53
N VAL A 142 -19.55 3.95 5.96
CA VAL A 142 -19.80 3.52 4.59
C VAL A 142 -20.77 2.34 4.65
N SER A 143 -21.97 2.51 4.08
CA SER A 143 -22.94 1.42 3.91
C SER A 143 -22.87 0.92 2.47
N VAL A 144 -22.63 -0.37 2.30
CA VAL A 144 -22.57 -1.02 0.99
C VAL A 144 -23.10 -2.44 1.09
N ASP A 145 -24.02 -2.80 0.20
CA ASP A 145 -24.52 -4.17 0.04
C ASP A 145 -23.91 -4.85 -1.20
N ASP A 146 -24.18 -6.15 -1.35
CA ASP A 146 -23.63 -6.93 -2.47
C ASP A 146 -24.18 -6.45 -3.82
N ARG A 147 -25.40 -5.91 -3.87
CA ARG A 147 -25.97 -5.30 -5.08
C ARG A 147 -25.17 -4.08 -5.51
N GLN A 148 -24.82 -3.20 -4.59
CA GLN A 148 -23.97 -2.04 -4.84
C GLN A 148 -22.56 -2.44 -5.26
N ARG A 149 -22.01 -3.53 -4.70
CA ARG A 149 -20.72 -4.11 -5.14
C ARG A 149 -20.79 -4.61 -6.58
N LEU A 150 -21.87 -5.32 -6.95
CA LEU A 150 -22.10 -5.77 -8.33
C LEU A 150 -22.21 -4.60 -9.31
N LEU A 151 -23.00 -3.58 -8.96
CA LEU A 151 -23.15 -2.37 -9.78
C LEU A 151 -21.84 -1.61 -9.94
N LEU A 152 -21.04 -1.49 -8.88
CA LEU A 152 -19.72 -0.86 -8.93
C LEU A 152 -18.75 -1.64 -9.83
N LEU A 153 -18.75 -2.98 -9.76
CA LEU A 153 -17.96 -3.81 -10.67
C LEU A 153 -18.41 -3.68 -12.12
N ALA A 154 -19.73 -3.61 -12.37
CA ALA A 154 -20.26 -3.40 -13.71
C ALA A 154 -19.82 -2.03 -14.28
N ALA A 155 -19.96 -0.96 -13.49
CA ALA A 155 -19.51 0.38 -13.87
C ALA A 155 -17.99 0.42 -14.14
N LEU A 156 -17.19 -0.29 -13.33
CA LEU A 156 -15.75 -0.40 -13.57
C LEU A 156 -15.42 -1.17 -14.85
N ALA A 157 -16.11 -2.30 -15.10
CA ALA A 157 -15.93 -3.08 -16.31
C ALA A 157 -16.28 -2.28 -17.58
N GLU A 158 -17.38 -1.52 -17.55
CA GLU A 158 -17.78 -0.63 -18.65
C GLU A 158 -16.74 0.48 -18.88
N THR A 159 -16.23 1.09 -17.81
CA THR A 159 -15.19 2.12 -17.93
C THR A 159 -13.88 1.55 -18.47
N LEU A 160 -13.44 0.39 -17.99
CA LEU A 160 -12.22 -0.26 -18.49
C LEU A 160 -12.35 -0.65 -19.97
N ASP A 161 -13.48 -1.23 -20.37
CA ASP A 161 -13.73 -1.56 -21.78
C ASP A 161 -13.65 -0.32 -22.67
N ARG A 162 -14.30 0.77 -22.25
CA ARG A 162 -14.24 2.04 -22.99
C ARG A 162 -12.85 2.67 -23.01
N LEU A 163 -12.07 2.57 -21.92
CA LEU A 163 -10.66 2.99 -21.91
C LEU A 163 -9.84 2.16 -22.90
N HIS A 164 -10.00 0.84 -22.91
CA HIS A 164 -9.29 -0.06 -23.82
C HIS A 164 -9.63 0.23 -25.29
N GLN A 165 -10.89 0.55 -25.62
CA GLN A 165 -11.31 0.99 -26.95
C GLN A 165 -10.66 2.32 -27.38
N LEU A 166 -10.32 3.19 -26.43
CA LEU A 166 -9.56 4.43 -26.65
C LEU A 166 -8.04 4.21 -26.68
N ALA A 167 -7.58 2.96 -26.71
CA ALA A 167 -6.17 2.58 -26.60
C ALA A 167 -5.49 3.07 -25.31
N ILE A 168 -6.27 3.25 -24.24
CA ILE A 168 -5.78 3.53 -22.89
C ILE A 168 -5.77 2.22 -22.11
N VAL A 169 -4.62 1.85 -21.56
CA VAL A 169 -4.48 0.73 -20.63
C VAL A 169 -4.09 1.27 -19.27
N VAL A 170 -4.77 0.84 -18.21
CA VAL A 170 -4.59 1.40 -16.87
C VAL A 170 -3.23 1.00 -16.30
N GLY A 171 -2.84 -0.27 -16.46
CA GLY A 171 -1.56 -0.78 -15.99
C GLY A 171 -1.56 -1.01 -14.49
N ASP A 172 -1.56 0.06 -13.69
CA ASP A 172 -1.65 -0.04 -12.24
C ASP A 172 -3.10 0.01 -11.74
N LEU A 173 -3.92 -0.96 -12.20
CA LEU A 173 -5.29 -1.14 -11.75
C LEU A 173 -5.30 -1.68 -10.32
N SER A 174 -5.26 -0.77 -9.36
CA SER A 174 -5.23 -1.08 -7.93
C SER A 174 -6.27 -0.23 -7.18
N PRO A 175 -6.68 -0.65 -5.97
CA PRO A 175 -7.72 0.02 -5.22
C PRO A 175 -7.28 1.40 -4.74
N ASN A 176 -5.97 1.68 -4.70
CA ASN A 176 -5.43 2.99 -4.36
C ASN A 176 -5.57 4.02 -5.50
N ASN A 177 -5.66 3.56 -6.75
CA ASN A 177 -5.82 4.41 -7.93
C ASN A 177 -7.29 4.52 -8.40
N LEU A 178 -8.22 3.94 -7.64
CA LEU A 178 -9.64 3.93 -7.91
C LEU A 178 -10.40 4.58 -6.75
N LEU A 179 -11.25 5.54 -7.07
CA LEU A 179 -12.23 6.09 -6.13
C LEU A 179 -13.61 5.56 -6.48
N PHE A 180 -14.46 5.35 -5.47
CA PHE A 180 -15.84 4.90 -5.65
C PHE A 180 -16.84 5.97 -5.24
N GLN A 181 -18.02 5.91 -5.83
CA GLN A 181 -19.19 6.66 -5.42
C GLN A 181 -20.43 5.79 -5.65
N PHE A 182 -21.33 5.68 -4.67
CA PHE A 182 -22.48 4.75 -4.76
C PHE A 182 -23.80 5.38 -5.22
N GLY A 183 -23.91 6.72 -5.31
CA GLY A 183 -25.14 7.53 -5.42
C GLY A 183 -26.40 6.90 -6.02
N VAL A 184 -26.98 7.49 -7.08
CA VAL A 184 -28.10 6.84 -7.81
C VAL A 184 -27.55 5.75 -8.73
N GLU A 185 -26.40 6.03 -9.35
CA GLU A 185 -25.63 5.11 -10.18
C GLU A 185 -24.22 5.02 -9.61
N PRO A 186 -23.74 3.81 -9.23
CA PRO A 186 -22.38 3.64 -8.79
C PRO A 186 -21.36 3.99 -9.89
N ARG A 187 -20.31 4.70 -9.53
CA ARG A 187 -19.24 5.13 -10.45
C ARG A 187 -17.86 4.92 -9.85
N CYS A 188 -16.88 4.81 -10.74
CA CYS A 188 -15.47 4.81 -10.41
C CYS A 188 -14.81 6.07 -10.97
N PHE A 189 -13.85 6.63 -10.24
CA PHE A 189 -12.99 7.71 -10.73
C PHE A 189 -11.52 7.32 -10.61
N PHE A 190 -10.80 7.35 -11.72
CA PHE A 190 -9.41 6.97 -11.77
C PHE A 190 -8.52 8.16 -11.42
N ILE A 191 -7.51 7.92 -10.60
CA ILE A 191 -6.43 8.86 -10.33
C ILE A 191 -5.11 8.29 -10.84
N ASP A 192 -4.04 9.06 -10.72
CA ASP A 192 -2.69 8.66 -11.17
C ASP A 192 -2.63 8.31 -12.66
N CYS A 193 -3.39 9.04 -13.48
CA CYS A 193 -3.63 8.70 -14.88
C CYS A 193 -2.40 8.84 -15.78
N ASP A 194 -1.35 9.53 -15.35
CA ASP A 194 -0.06 9.60 -16.04
C ASP A 194 0.74 8.28 -15.97
N ALA A 195 0.41 7.39 -15.03
CA ALA A 195 0.95 6.04 -15.00
C ALA A 195 0.33 5.13 -16.09
N MET A 196 -0.83 5.50 -16.64
CA MET A 196 -1.50 4.75 -17.69
C MET A 196 -0.72 4.77 -19.01
N ARG A 197 -0.95 3.76 -19.83
CA ARG A 197 -0.37 3.65 -21.17
C ARG A 197 -1.38 4.12 -22.21
N LEU A 198 -0.99 5.08 -23.04
CA LEU A 198 -1.80 5.56 -24.18
C LEU A 198 -1.13 5.14 -25.48
N SER A 199 -1.86 4.41 -26.33
CA SER A 199 -1.38 3.93 -27.63
C SER A 199 -0.04 3.18 -27.53
N GLY A 200 0.08 2.30 -26.53
CA GLY A 200 1.28 1.50 -26.31
C GLY A 200 2.44 2.22 -25.59
N CYS A 201 2.33 3.52 -25.33
CA CYS A 201 3.41 4.33 -24.76
C CYS A 201 3.09 4.82 -23.33
N SER A 202 4.10 4.85 -22.47
CA SER A 202 3.99 5.29 -21.06
C SER A 202 4.84 6.54 -20.82
N VAL A 203 4.40 7.39 -19.89
CA VAL A 203 5.13 8.61 -19.48
C VAL A 203 6.37 8.27 -18.66
N LEU A 204 6.23 7.29 -17.76
CA LEU A 204 7.31 6.72 -16.95
C LEU A 204 7.34 5.19 -17.10
N ARG A 205 8.40 4.56 -16.60
CA ARG A 205 8.49 3.11 -16.52
C ARG A 205 7.30 2.57 -15.72
N GLN A 206 6.67 1.53 -16.25
CA GLN A 206 5.53 0.88 -15.61
C GLN A 206 5.95 0.24 -14.28
N THR A 207 5.11 0.46 -13.27
CA THR A 207 5.23 -0.10 -11.93
C THR A 207 3.88 -0.65 -11.51
N GLU A 208 3.88 -1.55 -10.53
CA GLU A 208 2.64 -2.10 -9.97
C GLU A 208 2.56 -1.78 -8.49
N THR A 209 1.33 -1.57 -8.02
CA THR A 209 0.99 -1.59 -6.61
C THR A 209 1.34 -2.97 -6.04
N PRO A 210 2.07 -3.05 -4.91
CA PRO A 210 2.37 -4.32 -4.27
C PRO A 210 1.11 -5.14 -3.96
N ASP A 211 1.20 -6.46 -4.07
CA ASP A 211 0.09 -7.42 -3.95
C ASP A 211 -0.98 -7.36 -5.07
N TRP A 212 -0.73 -6.57 -6.11
CA TRP A 212 -1.55 -6.45 -7.32
C TRP A 212 -0.78 -6.86 -8.58
N GLU A 213 0.39 -7.47 -8.43
CA GLU A 213 1.27 -7.86 -9.53
C GLU A 213 0.64 -8.95 -10.39
N VAL A 214 0.84 -8.82 -11.70
CA VAL A 214 0.61 -9.92 -12.65
C VAL A 214 1.65 -11.03 -12.46
N PRO A 215 1.40 -12.24 -12.99
CA PRO A 215 2.40 -13.32 -12.99
C PRO A 215 3.78 -12.85 -13.49
N ALA A 216 4.83 -13.28 -12.79
CA ALA A 216 6.20 -12.87 -13.08
C ALA A 216 6.59 -13.14 -14.55
N GLY A 217 7.22 -12.14 -15.18
CA GLY A 217 7.63 -12.18 -16.57
C GLY A 217 6.56 -11.73 -17.58
N GLU A 218 5.35 -11.42 -17.12
CA GLU A 218 4.32 -10.82 -17.97
C GLU A 218 4.61 -9.33 -18.24
N GLU A 219 4.24 -8.87 -19.44
CA GLU A 219 4.31 -7.46 -19.78
C GLU A 219 3.27 -6.64 -18.99
N LEU A 220 3.74 -5.56 -18.35
CA LEU A 220 2.89 -4.63 -17.61
C LEU A 220 2.13 -3.67 -18.53
N ALA A 221 1.00 -3.17 -18.06
CA ALA A 221 0.12 -2.26 -18.81
C ALA A 221 -0.27 -2.80 -20.18
N THR A 222 -0.83 -4.00 -20.15
CA THR A 222 -1.57 -4.60 -21.25
C THR A 222 -3.04 -4.76 -20.85
N THR A 223 -3.94 -4.90 -21.84
CA THR A 223 -5.35 -5.21 -21.54
C THR A 223 -5.49 -6.53 -20.76
N ARG A 224 -4.52 -7.45 -20.91
CA ARG A 224 -4.47 -8.73 -20.19
C ARG A 224 -3.99 -8.58 -18.74
N SER A 225 -3.09 -7.63 -18.46
CA SER A 225 -2.73 -7.28 -17.09
C SER A 225 -3.90 -6.60 -16.38
N ASP A 226 -4.61 -5.70 -17.06
CA ASP A 226 -5.82 -5.08 -16.51
C ASP A 226 -6.92 -6.11 -16.25
N ALA A 227 -7.12 -7.09 -17.14
CA ALA A 227 -8.08 -8.18 -16.95
C ALA A 227 -7.76 -9.06 -15.73
N TYR A 228 -6.48 -9.34 -15.48
CA TYR A 228 -6.04 -10.04 -14.27
C TYR A 228 -6.38 -9.24 -13.02
N LYS A 229 -6.02 -7.96 -13.00
CA LYS A 229 -6.23 -7.06 -11.85
C LYS A 229 -7.72 -6.78 -11.60
N PHE A 230 -8.53 -6.71 -12.65
CA PHE A 230 -9.98 -6.60 -12.53
C PHE A 230 -10.58 -7.82 -11.84
N GLY A 231 -10.20 -9.03 -12.25
CA GLY A 231 -10.65 -10.26 -11.58
C GLY A 231 -10.18 -10.33 -10.13
N LEU A 232 -8.93 -9.95 -9.85
CA LEU A 232 -8.41 -9.88 -8.48
C LEU A 232 -9.19 -8.86 -7.62
N LEU A 233 -9.57 -7.72 -8.19
CA LEU A 233 -10.41 -6.73 -7.52
C LEU A 233 -11.80 -7.28 -7.22
N ALA A 234 -12.43 -7.96 -8.18
CA ALA A 234 -13.74 -8.58 -7.98
C ALA A 234 -13.70 -9.60 -6.83
N ILE A 235 -12.66 -10.45 -6.80
CA ILE A 235 -12.44 -11.42 -5.72
C ILE A 235 -12.33 -10.71 -4.37
N ARG A 236 -11.45 -9.72 -4.25
CA ARG A 236 -11.19 -9.00 -2.99
C ARG A 236 -12.41 -8.21 -2.51
N LEU A 237 -13.17 -7.64 -3.44
CA LEU A 237 -14.38 -6.88 -3.13
C LEU A 237 -15.46 -7.76 -2.50
N PHE A 238 -15.63 -9.00 -2.98
CA PHE A 238 -16.61 -9.95 -2.45
C PHE A 238 -16.09 -10.75 -1.25
N ALA A 239 -14.80 -11.05 -1.22
CA ALA A 239 -14.14 -11.58 -0.02
C ALA A 239 -14.16 -10.58 1.14
N ARG A 240 -14.35 -9.28 0.83
CA ARG A 240 -14.24 -8.16 1.77
C ARG A 240 -12.89 -8.17 2.47
N ASP A 241 -11.86 -8.53 1.69
CA ASP A 241 -10.51 -8.83 2.15
C ASP A 241 -9.45 -8.24 1.22
N GLN A 242 -8.43 -7.62 1.81
CA GLN A 242 -7.41 -6.86 1.06
C GLN A 242 -6.51 -7.75 0.21
N ILE A 243 -6.41 -9.05 0.51
CA ILE A 243 -5.41 -9.93 -0.11
C ILE A 243 -5.97 -11.12 -0.82
N SER A 244 -7.23 -11.45 -0.57
CA SER A 244 -7.82 -12.70 -0.99
C SER A 244 -7.58 -12.93 -2.47
N ARG A 245 -7.30 -14.19 -2.80
CA ARG A 245 -7.13 -14.68 -4.16
C ARG A 245 -8.04 -15.89 -4.40
N ASP A 246 -9.02 -16.12 -3.52
CA ASP A 246 -9.97 -17.23 -3.65
C ASP A 246 -11.13 -16.84 -4.57
N PRO A 247 -11.20 -17.36 -5.81
CA PRO A 247 -12.29 -17.02 -6.74
C PRO A 247 -13.64 -17.58 -6.31
N ASP A 248 -13.69 -18.58 -5.41
CA ASP A 248 -14.93 -19.23 -5.00
C ASP A 248 -15.80 -18.37 -4.07
N VAL A 249 -15.28 -17.24 -3.59
CA VAL A 249 -16.07 -16.21 -2.86
C VAL A 249 -17.21 -15.64 -3.70
N LEU A 250 -17.12 -15.73 -5.04
CA LEU A 250 -18.18 -15.29 -5.95
C LEU A 250 -19.23 -16.37 -6.24
N ALA A 251 -18.98 -17.64 -5.89
CA ALA A 251 -19.89 -18.75 -6.19
C ALA A 251 -21.29 -18.59 -5.56
N PRO A 252 -21.44 -18.05 -4.32
CA PRO A 252 -22.75 -17.76 -3.75
C PRO A 252 -23.55 -16.70 -4.53
N VAL A 253 -22.87 -15.86 -5.31
CA VAL A 253 -23.48 -14.80 -6.12
C VAL A 253 -23.84 -15.32 -7.52
N SER A 254 -22.91 -16.06 -8.13
CA SER A 254 -23.09 -16.75 -9.41
C SER A 254 -21.93 -17.72 -9.66
N ALA A 255 -22.24 -18.93 -10.11
CA ALA A 255 -21.23 -19.90 -10.53
C ALA A 255 -20.42 -19.39 -11.74
N GLU A 256 -21.06 -18.65 -12.63
CA GLU A 256 -20.47 -18.04 -13.81
C GLU A 256 -19.48 -16.93 -13.43
N LEU A 257 -19.83 -16.07 -12.46
CA LEU A 257 -18.91 -15.06 -11.90
C LEU A 257 -17.68 -15.71 -11.24
N ALA A 258 -17.86 -16.79 -10.48
CA ALA A 258 -16.73 -17.56 -9.93
C ALA A 258 -15.85 -18.17 -11.04
N GLY A 259 -16.47 -18.65 -12.12
CA GLY A 259 -15.77 -19.15 -13.30
C GLY A 259 -14.94 -18.08 -14.01
N LEU A 260 -15.49 -16.87 -14.15
CA LEU A 260 -14.78 -15.71 -14.69
C LEU A 260 -13.60 -15.31 -13.79
N ALA A 261 -13.82 -15.23 -12.48
CA ALA A 261 -12.79 -14.90 -11.48
C ALA A 261 -11.60 -15.86 -11.54
N ARG A 262 -11.89 -17.17 -11.60
CA ARG A 262 -10.85 -18.20 -11.70
C ARG A 262 -10.03 -18.07 -12.98
N ARG A 263 -10.67 -17.77 -14.12
CA ARG A 263 -9.95 -17.57 -15.40
C ARG A 263 -9.14 -16.27 -15.40
N SER A 264 -9.60 -15.21 -14.75
CA SER A 264 -8.84 -13.96 -14.63
C SER A 264 -7.50 -14.16 -13.90
N LEU A 265 -7.41 -15.10 -12.95
CA LEU A 265 -6.15 -15.43 -12.26
C LEU A 265 -5.27 -16.44 -13.03
N SER A 266 -5.60 -16.78 -14.28
CA SER A 266 -4.78 -17.67 -15.10
C SER A 266 -3.37 -17.14 -15.30
N LYS A 267 -2.37 -18.04 -15.28
CA LYS A 267 -1.00 -17.73 -15.67
C LYS A 267 -0.85 -17.45 -17.17
N ASP A 268 -1.74 -18.01 -17.98
CA ASP A 268 -1.83 -17.68 -19.40
C ASP A 268 -2.65 -16.38 -19.56
N PRO A 269 -2.04 -15.26 -20.01
CA PRO A 269 -2.74 -14.00 -20.19
C PRO A 269 -3.88 -14.08 -21.20
N TRP A 270 -3.79 -14.98 -22.19
CA TRP A 270 -4.79 -15.10 -23.26
C TRP A 270 -6.04 -15.87 -22.83
N ALA A 271 -5.97 -16.63 -21.74
CA ALA A 271 -7.11 -17.33 -21.16
C ALA A 271 -7.99 -16.42 -20.28
N ARG A 272 -7.56 -15.18 -20.00
CA ARG A 272 -8.24 -14.26 -19.09
C ARG A 272 -9.40 -13.55 -19.81
N PRO A 273 -10.62 -13.55 -19.22
CA PRO A 273 -11.74 -12.80 -19.76
C PRO A 273 -11.47 -11.30 -19.60
N GLY A 274 -11.70 -10.52 -20.65
CA GLY A 274 -11.69 -9.06 -20.58
C GLY A 274 -12.81 -8.53 -19.66
N PRO A 275 -12.70 -7.30 -19.13
CA PRO A 275 -13.72 -6.74 -18.24
C PRO A 275 -15.14 -6.75 -18.83
N ALA A 276 -15.29 -6.48 -20.14
CA ALA A 276 -16.58 -6.50 -20.82
C ALA A 276 -17.27 -7.87 -20.80
N GLU A 277 -16.51 -8.97 -20.76
CA GLU A 277 -17.05 -10.34 -20.71
C GLU A 277 -17.75 -10.64 -19.38
N TRP A 278 -17.49 -9.86 -18.32
CA TRP A 278 -18.18 -9.99 -17.04
C TRP A 278 -19.56 -9.33 -17.02
N LEU A 279 -19.83 -8.38 -17.92
CA LEU A 279 -21.04 -7.55 -17.87
C LEU A 279 -22.36 -8.32 -17.93
N PRO A 280 -22.52 -9.34 -18.79
CA PRO A 280 -23.77 -10.12 -18.82
C PRO A 280 -24.08 -10.76 -17.45
N GLU A 281 -23.07 -11.37 -16.83
CA GLU A 281 -23.24 -12.07 -15.55
C GLU A 281 -23.39 -11.12 -14.37
N LEU A 282 -22.67 -10.00 -14.37
CA LEU A 282 -22.83 -8.94 -13.36
C LEU A 282 -24.25 -8.36 -13.39
N ARG A 283 -24.77 -8.04 -14.59
CA ARG A 283 -26.13 -7.51 -14.76
C ARG A 283 -27.18 -8.55 -14.36
N ALA A 284 -27.00 -9.81 -14.74
CA ALA A 284 -27.91 -10.89 -14.33
C ALA A 284 -27.93 -11.06 -12.80
N ALA A 285 -26.78 -10.95 -12.13
CA ALA A 285 -26.69 -11.01 -10.67
C ALA A 285 -27.40 -9.84 -10.00
N VAL A 286 -27.26 -8.60 -10.52
CA VAL A 286 -28.00 -7.43 -10.01
C VAL A 286 -29.51 -7.66 -10.09
N MET A 287 -30.01 -8.16 -11.23
CA MET A 287 -31.45 -8.40 -11.42
C MET A 287 -31.98 -9.48 -10.45
N ARG A 288 -31.17 -10.46 -10.06
CA ARG A 288 -31.55 -11.44 -9.02
C ARG A 288 -31.68 -10.80 -7.64
N CYS A 289 -30.78 -9.88 -7.28
CA CYS A 289 -30.90 -9.11 -6.05
C CYS A 289 -32.19 -8.26 -6.03
N ASP A 290 -32.65 -7.78 -7.18
CA ASP A 290 -33.90 -7.01 -7.29
C ASP A 290 -35.17 -7.89 -7.22
N ALA A 291 -35.07 -9.15 -7.65
CA ALA A 291 -36.19 -10.11 -7.67
C ALA A 291 -36.47 -10.76 -6.30
N ASP A 292 -35.47 -10.83 -5.42
CA ASP A 292 -35.62 -11.27 -4.03
C ASP A 292 -35.74 -10.04 -3.11
N PRO A 293 -36.95 -9.53 -2.80
CA PRO A 293 -37.09 -8.47 -1.82
C PRO A 293 -36.62 -8.98 -0.45
N PRO A 294 -36.03 -8.12 0.40
CA PRO A 294 -35.56 -8.53 1.70
C PRO A 294 -36.75 -8.96 2.56
N MET A 295 -36.94 -10.28 2.72
CA MET A 295 -37.57 -10.82 3.92
C MET A 295 -36.72 -10.33 5.09
N GLY A 296 -37.26 -9.38 5.86
CA GLY A 296 -36.52 -8.63 6.87
C GLY A 296 -35.61 -9.50 7.73
N GLY A 297 -34.30 -9.26 7.63
CA GLY A 297 -33.28 -9.93 8.41
C GLY A 297 -31.97 -10.00 7.65
N SER A 298 -30.93 -9.36 8.19
CA SER A 298 -29.53 -9.58 7.84
C SER A 298 -29.29 -11.09 7.63
N HIS A 299 -29.09 -11.51 6.38
CA HIS A 299 -28.58 -12.84 6.10
C HIS A 299 -27.09 -12.88 6.49
N ARG A 300 -26.87 -13.08 7.80
CA ARG A 300 -25.63 -13.63 8.34
C ARG A 300 -25.52 -15.07 7.85
N VAL A 301 -24.80 -15.28 6.76
CA VAL A 301 -24.35 -16.63 6.39
C VAL A 301 -23.19 -16.99 7.31
N PHE A 302 -23.50 -17.61 8.45
CA PHE A 302 -22.50 -18.33 9.24
C PHE A 302 -22.19 -19.64 8.53
N LEU A 303 -20.98 -19.76 7.97
CA LEU A 303 -20.41 -21.04 7.59
C LEU A 303 -20.14 -21.83 8.88
N THR A 304 -20.89 -22.91 9.09
CA THR A 304 -20.63 -23.86 10.19
C THR A 304 -19.53 -24.85 9.77
N PRO A 305 -18.59 -25.22 10.66
CA PRO A 305 -17.61 -26.27 10.35
C PRO A 305 -18.28 -27.65 10.36
N ALA A 306 -17.96 -28.46 9.35
CA ALA A 306 -18.44 -29.82 9.20
C ALA A 306 -18.11 -30.70 10.42
N SER A 307 -19.14 -31.28 11.05
CA SER A 307 -19.00 -32.31 12.08
C SER A 307 -19.25 -33.69 11.48
N LYS A 308 -18.29 -34.60 11.69
CA LYS A 308 -18.36 -36.04 11.34
C LYS A 308 -19.56 -36.73 12.02
N PRO A 309 -20.10 -37.83 11.45
CA PRO A 309 -21.26 -38.52 12.02
C PRO A 309 -20.85 -39.60 13.03
N ALA A 310 -21.59 -39.74 14.13
CA ALA A 310 -21.71 -41.00 14.88
C ALA A 310 -22.93 -41.05 15.80
N ASN A 311 -23.87 -41.93 15.45
CA ASN A 311 -24.76 -42.80 16.23
C ASN A 311 -25.37 -42.38 17.59
N ALA A 312 -26.71 -42.35 17.57
CA ALA A 312 -27.71 -42.98 18.46
C ALA A 312 -27.30 -43.56 19.84
N GLY A 313 -28.10 -43.20 20.87
CA GLY A 313 -28.17 -43.95 22.14
C GLY A 313 -28.93 -43.25 23.29
N ASP A 314 -30.22 -43.56 23.41
CA ASP A 314 -31.18 -43.56 24.54
C ASP A 314 -30.84 -43.11 26.01
N LYS A 315 -31.85 -42.41 26.59
CA LYS A 315 -32.48 -42.50 27.95
C LYS A 315 -31.92 -41.85 29.25
N LYS A 316 -32.78 -40.99 29.83
CA LYS A 316 -33.24 -40.74 31.24
C LYS A 316 -32.32 -41.04 32.46
N SER A 317 -32.16 -40.06 33.37
CA SER A 317 -32.80 -40.01 34.73
C SER A 317 -32.36 -38.78 35.57
N GLU A 318 -33.07 -38.58 36.69
CA GLU A 318 -33.18 -37.41 37.57
C GLU A 318 -32.02 -37.13 38.55
N GLY A 319 -31.88 -35.85 38.93
CA GLY A 319 -31.75 -35.37 40.33
C GLY A 319 -30.41 -35.47 41.08
N PHE A 320 -29.76 -34.33 41.36
CA PHE A 320 -29.28 -33.93 42.70
C PHE A 320 -28.76 -32.48 42.70
N SER A 321 -28.98 -31.74 43.81
CA SER A 321 -28.64 -30.32 43.97
C SER A 321 -27.53 -30.07 45.01
N ARG A 322 -26.67 -29.07 44.69
CA ARG A 322 -25.72 -28.25 45.50
C ARG A 322 -24.33 -28.83 45.88
N PRO A 323 -23.30 -27.98 46.14
CA PRO A 323 -23.13 -26.53 45.86
C PRO A 323 -21.80 -26.16 45.14
N LYS A 324 -21.70 -24.86 44.83
CA LYS A 324 -20.66 -24.11 44.11
C LYS A 324 -19.21 -24.39 44.57
N SER A 325 -18.32 -24.63 43.61
CA SER A 325 -16.88 -24.36 43.74
C SER A 325 -16.42 -23.58 42.50
N ALA A 326 -15.64 -22.53 42.75
CA ALA A 326 -15.21 -21.55 41.76
C ALA A 326 -14.10 -22.12 40.86
N ALA A 327 -14.28 -21.97 39.55
CA ALA A 327 -13.28 -22.20 38.51
C ALA A 327 -13.05 -20.87 37.76
N PRO A 328 -11.85 -20.64 37.21
CA PRO A 328 -11.38 -19.33 36.75
C PRO A 328 -12.17 -18.81 35.54
N PRO A 329 -12.19 -17.49 35.27
CA PRO A 329 -12.95 -16.94 34.16
C PRO A 329 -12.44 -17.53 32.85
N GLN A 330 -13.35 -18.21 32.14
CA GLN A 330 -13.21 -18.57 30.75
C GLN A 330 -12.92 -17.30 29.94
N SER A 331 -11.78 -17.30 29.25
CA SER A 331 -11.43 -16.27 28.28
C SER A 331 -12.48 -16.28 27.17
N ASN A 332 -13.24 -15.20 27.07
CA ASN A 332 -14.01 -14.89 25.87
C ASN A 332 -13.01 -14.80 24.72
N SER A 333 -13.03 -15.79 23.83
CA SER A 333 -12.31 -15.78 22.57
C SER A 333 -12.92 -14.69 21.70
N ASN A 334 -12.40 -13.48 21.85
CA ASN A 334 -12.76 -12.35 21.01
C ASN A 334 -12.19 -12.60 19.61
N GLU A 335 -13.08 -12.89 18.66
CA GLU A 335 -12.88 -12.99 17.22
C GLU A 335 -12.51 -11.63 16.59
N TRP A 336 -11.47 -10.97 17.11
CA TRP A 336 -11.07 -9.61 16.74
C TRP A 336 -9.56 -9.51 16.52
N THR A 337 -8.97 -10.44 15.76
CA THR A 337 -7.51 -10.48 15.59
C THR A 337 -7.03 -11.02 14.23
N VAL A 338 -7.84 -10.95 13.17
CA VAL A 338 -7.45 -11.45 11.83
C VAL A 338 -7.07 -10.34 10.83
N TRP A 339 -7.34 -9.07 11.16
CA TRP A 339 -7.44 -8.02 10.11
C TRP A 339 -6.23 -7.10 9.87
N ASN A 340 -5.14 -7.21 10.62
CA ASN A 340 -3.96 -6.35 10.43
C ASN A 340 -2.77 -7.02 9.74
N VAL A 341 -2.93 -8.27 9.30
CA VAL A 341 -1.83 -9.15 8.86
C VAL A 341 -1.27 -8.80 7.46
N LEU A 342 -1.89 -7.88 6.70
CA LEU A 342 -1.64 -7.85 5.25
C LEU A 342 -0.97 -6.64 4.65
N ALA A 343 -0.72 -5.60 5.44
CA ALA A 343 -0.04 -4.41 4.94
C ALA A 343 1.50 -4.49 5.00
N LEU A 344 2.10 -5.58 5.50
CA LEU A 344 3.57 -5.69 5.63
C LEU A 344 4.19 -7.08 5.42
N VAL A 345 3.44 -8.08 4.98
CA VAL A 345 4.10 -9.15 4.20
C VAL A 345 4.90 -8.51 3.04
N VAL A 346 4.38 -7.40 2.51
CA VAL A 346 5.05 -6.51 1.57
C VAL A 346 6.28 -5.81 2.17
N PHE A 347 6.27 -5.22 3.36
CA PHE A 347 7.37 -4.34 3.77
C PHE A 347 8.67 -5.06 4.13
N VAL A 348 8.58 -6.30 4.63
CA VAL A 348 9.77 -7.11 4.91
C VAL A 348 10.11 -8.02 3.73
N ALA A 349 9.16 -8.49 2.92
CA ALA A 349 9.49 -9.19 1.67
C ALA A 349 10.04 -8.24 0.57
N LEU A 350 9.71 -6.95 0.61
CA LEU A 350 10.25 -5.91 -0.29
C LEU A 350 11.72 -5.58 -0.05
N LEU A 351 12.34 -6.09 1.03
CA LEU A 351 13.79 -6.06 1.20
C LEU A 351 14.49 -7.30 0.57
N ILE A 352 13.75 -8.31 0.10
CA ILE A 352 14.29 -9.69 0.04
C ILE A 352 13.99 -10.45 -1.28
N TRP A 353 13.05 -9.98 -2.10
CA TRP A 353 12.63 -10.70 -3.32
C TRP A 353 13.26 -10.20 -4.64
N GLY A 354 14.51 -9.70 -4.58
CA GLY A 354 15.30 -9.30 -5.76
C GLY A 354 16.40 -10.29 -6.22
N CYS A 355 16.57 -11.44 -5.56
CA CYS A 355 17.81 -12.24 -5.69
C CYS A 355 17.75 -13.55 -6.51
N VAL A 356 16.75 -13.84 -7.37
CA VAL A 356 16.87 -15.00 -8.27
C VAL A 356 16.22 -14.73 -9.63
N ALA A 357 16.97 -14.09 -10.52
CA ALA A 357 17.03 -14.41 -11.95
C ALA A 357 18.17 -13.62 -12.56
N LEU A 358 19.04 -14.31 -13.32
CA LEU A 358 20.22 -13.80 -14.06
C LEU A 358 21.56 -13.79 -13.29
N ALA A 359 22.12 -14.99 -13.07
CA ALA A 359 23.57 -15.19 -13.13
C ALA A 359 23.88 -16.62 -13.60
N ARG A 360 23.84 -16.83 -14.91
CA ARG A 360 24.59 -17.89 -15.61
C ARG A 360 24.97 -17.40 -16.99
N SER A 361 26.19 -16.87 -17.12
CA SER A 361 27.14 -17.15 -18.19
C SER A 361 28.38 -16.25 -18.02
N ASP A 362 29.52 -16.88 -17.74
CA ASP A 362 30.93 -16.58 -18.11
C ASP A 362 31.47 -15.14 -17.93
N GLY A 363 32.67 -14.88 -17.40
CA GLY A 363 33.82 -15.73 -17.11
C GLY A 363 34.90 -14.94 -16.34
N SER A 364 36.06 -15.56 -16.20
CA SER A 364 37.17 -15.30 -15.30
C SER A 364 38.00 -14.03 -15.58
N ASP A 365 38.59 -13.39 -14.55
CA ASP A 365 39.99 -13.61 -14.11
C ASP A 365 40.53 -12.50 -13.15
N GLU A 366 41.18 -13.00 -12.08
CA GLU A 366 42.35 -12.58 -11.30
C GLU A 366 42.70 -11.13 -10.84
N ALA A 367 42.96 -11.07 -9.52
CA ALA A 367 44.07 -10.43 -8.76
C ALA A 367 44.17 -8.87 -8.72
N ALA A 368 44.70 -8.19 -7.68
CA ALA A 368 45.61 -8.56 -6.62
C ALA A 368 45.55 -7.56 -5.42
N ASN A 369 46.11 -8.01 -4.30
CA ASN A 369 46.40 -7.32 -3.03
C ASN A 369 47.05 -5.92 -3.13
N SER A 370 46.84 -5.09 -2.09
CA SER A 370 47.94 -4.63 -1.21
C SER A 370 47.46 -3.89 0.04
N ALA A 371 48.00 -4.31 1.17
CA ALA A 371 47.98 -3.65 2.46
C ALA A 371 49.18 -2.70 2.60
N ALA A 372 49.02 -1.61 3.36
CA ALA A 372 50.12 -0.98 4.12
C ALA A 372 49.58 0.00 5.17
N THR A 373 50.07 -0.16 6.40
CA THR A 373 49.98 0.78 7.53
C THR A 373 51.45 1.13 7.95
N PRO A 374 51.71 1.97 8.97
CA PRO A 374 51.99 3.42 8.96
C PRO A 374 53.47 3.77 9.33
N PRO A 375 53.81 5.04 9.62
CA PRO A 375 54.44 5.35 10.92
C PRO A 375 53.96 6.70 11.55
N THR A 376 53.68 6.81 12.85
CA THR A 376 54.53 6.97 14.07
C THR A 376 54.78 8.43 14.50
N ALA A 377 54.09 8.81 15.58
CA ALA A 377 54.41 9.67 16.73
C ALA A 377 55.10 11.06 16.58
N TYR A 378 54.48 12.07 17.20
CA TYR A 378 55.14 13.06 18.06
C TYR A 378 54.26 13.36 19.28
N LEU A 379 54.84 13.25 20.48
CA LEU A 379 54.33 13.70 21.78
C LEU A 379 54.85 15.11 22.06
N ASP A 380 53.96 16.03 22.43
CA ASP A 380 53.90 16.71 23.74
C ASP A 380 53.27 18.10 23.61
N SER A 381 52.23 18.35 24.40
CA SER A 381 52.11 19.52 25.29
C SER A 381 50.72 19.54 25.93
N VAL A 382 50.70 19.25 27.22
CA VAL A 382 49.55 19.40 28.12
C VAL A 382 49.35 20.89 28.42
N VAL A 383 48.23 21.45 27.99
CA VAL A 383 47.67 22.70 28.53
C VAL A 383 46.19 22.49 28.79
N GLY A 384 45.77 22.85 30.01
CA GLY A 384 44.49 22.54 30.63
C GLY A 384 43.26 22.59 29.73
N GLN A 385 42.62 21.43 29.57
CA GLN A 385 41.19 21.35 29.38
C GLN A 385 40.56 21.04 30.72
N SER A 386 39.67 21.94 31.17
CA SER A 386 38.61 21.61 32.12
C SER A 386 38.04 20.23 31.77
N PRO A 387 37.66 19.39 32.76
CA PRO A 387 37.00 18.13 32.45
C PRO A 387 35.69 18.47 31.73
N SER A 388 35.70 18.35 30.40
CA SER A 388 34.49 18.14 29.64
C SER A 388 34.03 16.78 30.12
N VAL A 389 33.08 16.80 31.07
CA VAL A 389 32.29 15.63 31.39
C VAL A 389 31.71 15.19 30.05
N HIS A 390 32.32 14.20 29.41
CA HIS A 390 31.68 13.45 28.36
C HIS A 390 30.49 12.80 29.04
N ILE A 391 29.35 13.49 29.00
CA ILE A 391 28.07 12.89 29.38
C ILE A 391 27.88 11.78 28.36
N GLU A 392 28.21 10.55 28.78
CA GLU A 392 28.00 9.36 27.97
C GLU A 392 26.51 9.35 27.63
N GLN A 393 26.20 9.55 26.35
CA GLN A 393 24.81 9.70 25.95
C GLN A 393 24.07 8.41 26.25
N PRO A 394 22.84 8.50 26.79
CA PRO A 394 22.07 7.32 27.16
C PRO A 394 21.88 6.43 25.92
N ARG A 395 22.37 5.21 26.03
CA ARG A 395 22.36 4.18 24.98
C ARG A 395 22.03 2.81 25.53
N VAL A 396 21.42 1.97 24.70
CA VAL A 396 21.25 0.54 24.94
C VAL A 396 21.71 -0.17 23.67
N GLY A 397 22.72 -1.05 23.77
CA GLY A 397 23.37 -1.62 22.59
C GLY A 397 23.83 -0.53 21.61
N ILE A 398 23.46 -0.66 20.34
CA ILE A 398 23.75 0.35 19.30
C ILE A 398 22.75 1.53 19.28
N VAL A 399 21.68 1.48 20.09
CA VAL A 399 20.58 2.47 20.05
C VAL A 399 20.85 3.62 21.02
N ARG A 400 21.06 4.82 20.46
CA ARG A 400 21.08 6.08 21.23
C ARG A 400 19.66 6.57 21.44
N TYR A 401 19.34 7.07 22.63
CA TYR A 401 17.98 7.52 22.97
C TYR A 401 17.96 8.82 23.81
N ASP A 402 19.01 9.64 23.70
CA ASP A 402 19.18 10.92 24.40
C ASP A 402 17.97 11.86 24.27
N ARG A 403 17.33 11.87 23.10
CA ARG A 403 16.17 12.74 22.82
C ARG A 403 14.88 12.31 23.51
N VAL A 404 14.83 11.09 24.02
CA VAL A 404 13.63 10.51 24.62
C VAL A 404 13.90 9.96 26.01
N VAL A 405 15.03 10.33 26.63
CA VAL A 405 15.42 9.85 27.96
C VAL A 405 14.40 10.19 29.04
N ASP A 406 13.72 11.34 28.90
CA ASP A 406 12.67 11.81 29.82
C ASP A 406 11.28 11.27 29.46
N HIS A 407 11.14 10.56 28.35
CA HIS A 407 9.87 9.92 27.98
C HIS A 407 9.70 8.65 28.82
N PRO A 408 8.55 8.42 29.48
CA PRO A 408 8.37 7.27 30.38
C PRO A 408 8.66 5.92 29.72
N GLU A 409 8.26 5.76 28.46
CA GLU A 409 8.47 4.58 27.62
C GLU A 409 9.81 4.57 26.87
N GLY A 410 10.57 5.68 26.88
CA GLY A 410 11.71 5.90 26.00
C GLY A 410 12.82 4.86 26.15
N ARG A 411 13.13 4.49 27.40
CA ARG A 411 14.14 3.47 27.70
C ARG A 411 13.68 2.08 27.28
N ASP A 412 12.44 1.70 27.58
CA ASP A 412 11.92 0.35 27.28
C ASP A 412 11.83 0.10 25.76
N VAL A 413 11.44 1.13 25.00
CA VAL A 413 11.47 1.09 23.53
C VAL A 413 12.91 0.98 23.01
N ALA A 414 13.86 1.70 23.60
CA ALA A 414 15.27 1.60 23.22
C ALA A 414 15.84 0.20 23.50
N VAL A 415 15.47 -0.44 24.62
CA VAL A 415 15.86 -1.83 24.94
C VAL A 415 15.31 -2.82 23.91
N MET A 416 14.04 -2.70 23.53
CA MET A 416 13.44 -3.55 22.51
C MET A 416 14.17 -3.41 21.16
N LEU A 417 14.43 -2.17 20.72
CA LEU A 417 15.12 -1.92 19.46
C LEU A 417 16.57 -2.40 19.49
N ALA A 418 17.27 -2.24 20.61
CA ALA A 418 18.63 -2.73 20.78
C ALA A 418 18.69 -4.25 20.61
N ARG A 419 17.78 -4.98 21.25
CA ARG A 419 17.67 -6.44 21.12
C ARG A 419 17.38 -6.87 19.68
N TRP A 420 16.53 -6.11 18.98
CA TRP A 420 16.21 -6.39 17.58
C TRP A 420 17.43 -6.21 16.66
N PHE A 421 18.17 -5.11 16.80
CA PHE A 421 19.39 -4.87 16.01
C PHE A 421 20.50 -5.88 16.31
N GLU A 422 20.73 -6.18 17.59
CA GLU A 422 21.72 -7.17 18.00
C GLU A 422 21.40 -8.54 17.40
N ALA A 423 20.14 -8.97 17.47
CA ALA A 423 19.70 -10.24 16.92
C ALA A 423 19.84 -10.32 15.38
N ILE A 424 19.58 -9.22 14.65
CA ILE A 424 19.84 -9.16 13.21
C ILE A 424 21.34 -9.29 12.92
N ASN A 425 22.17 -8.53 13.63
CA ASN A 425 23.62 -8.52 13.43
C ASN A 425 24.25 -9.89 13.75
N ASP A 426 23.76 -10.56 14.79
CA ASP A 426 24.24 -11.87 15.25
C ASP A 426 23.59 -13.04 14.51
N ARG A 427 22.62 -12.76 13.62
CA ARG A 427 21.84 -13.78 12.88
C ARG A 427 21.01 -14.69 13.79
N ASP A 428 20.66 -14.20 14.98
CA ASP A 428 19.70 -14.84 15.87
C ASP A 428 18.27 -14.51 15.41
N TRP A 429 17.81 -15.27 14.42
CA TRP A 429 16.51 -15.04 13.79
C TRP A 429 15.34 -15.27 14.73
N ASP A 430 15.46 -16.17 15.70
CA ASP A 430 14.38 -16.43 16.65
C ASP A 430 14.20 -15.24 17.59
N THR A 431 15.30 -14.66 18.09
CA THR A 431 15.23 -13.43 18.87
C THR A 431 14.77 -12.22 18.04
N ALA A 432 15.26 -12.09 16.80
CA ALA A 432 14.87 -10.98 15.93
C ALA A 432 13.37 -11.02 15.60
N LEU A 433 12.83 -12.21 15.30
CA LEU A 433 11.41 -12.44 15.06
C LEU A 433 10.55 -12.29 16.31
N ALA A 434 11.07 -12.63 17.50
CA ALA A 434 10.37 -12.42 18.76
C ALA A 434 10.13 -10.93 19.10
N SER A 435 10.90 -10.01 18.50
CA SER A 435 10.67 -8.56 18.60
C SER A 435 9.44 -8.09 17.82
N TYR A 436 8.86 -8.93 16.95
CA TYR A 436 7.61 -8.64 16.26
C TYR A 436 6.41 -9.19 17.03
N ASP A 437 5.33 -8.42 17.02
CA ASP A 437 4.06 -8.92 17.50
C ASP A 437 3.44 -9.86 16.45
N PRO A 438 2.98 -11.08 16.82
CA PRO A 438 2.28 -11.96 15.88
C PRO A 438 1.01 -11.37 15.28
N ALA A 439 0.34 -10.46 16.00
CA ALA A 439 -0.79 -9.68 15.48
C ALA A 439 -0.35 -8.44 14.68
N GLY A 440 0.95 -8.18 14.67
CA GLY A 440 1.60 -7.26 13.78
C GLY A 440 1.73 -7.89 12.43
N VAL A 441 2.87 -7.66 11.79
CA VAL A 441 2.90 -7.86 10.35
C VAL A 441 4.07 -8.65 9.81
N VAL A 442 5.06 -8.90 10.65
CA VAL A 442 5.78 -10.17 10.57
C VAL A 442 5.15 -11.06 11.63
N ASP A 443 4.43 -12.09 11.19
CA ASP A 443 3.99 -13.15 12.10
C ASP A 443 5.17 -14.13 12.30
N PRO A 444 5.80 -14.17 13.48
CA PRO A 444 6.93 -15.05 13.73
C PRO A 444 6.53 -16.53 13.75
N THR A 445 5.23 -16.84 13.84
CA THR A 445 4.71 -18.20 13.84
C THR A 445 4.40 -18.75 12.45
N ASP A 446 4.33 -17.88 11.43
CA ASP A 446 4.14 -18.29 10.04
C ASP A 446 5.49 -18.70 9.40
N PRO A 447 5.65 -19.96 8.94
CA PRO A 447 6.90 -20.43 8.33
C PRO A 447 7.33 -19.66 7.07
N LYS A 448 6.39 -19.14 6.27
CA LYS A 448 6.69 -18.36 5.08
C LYS A 448 7.19 -16.96 5.43
N HIS A 449 6.58 -16.31 6.42
CA HIS A 449 7.04 -15.02 6.91
C HIS A 449 8.44 -15.14 7.52
N ARG A 450 8.67 -16.18 8.31
CA ARG A 450 9.98 -16.51 8.86
C ARG A 450 11.03 -16.72 7.77
N ALA A 451 10.74 -17.55 6.75
CA ALA A 451 11.67 -17.80 5.66
C ALA A 451 11.96 -16.54 4.84
N GLY A 452 10.94 -15.72 4.59
CA GLY A 452 11.06 -14.42 3.93
C GLY A 452 11.97 -13.48 4.72
N TYR A 453 11.68 -13.27 6.00
CA TYR A 453 12.46 -12.41 6.90
C TYR A 453 13.95 -12.79 6.93
N ILE A 454 14.23 -14.07 7.15
CA ILE A 454 15.61 -14.57 7.21
C ILE A 454 16.32 -14.32 5.89
N LYS A 455 15.68 -14.65 4.76
CA LYS A 455 16.34 -14.66 3.46
C LYS A 455 17.02 -13.35 3.15
N GLY A 456 16.47 -12.19 3.51
CA GLY A 456 17.03 -10.92 3.07
C GLY A 456 17.26 -9.89 4.13
N LEU A 457 17.25 -10.29 5.39
CA LEU A 457 18.20 -9.76 6.35
C LEU A 457 19.47 -10.62 6.47
N SER A 458 19.57 -11.73 5.72
CA SER A 458 20.70 -12.67 5.77
C SER A 458 22.06 -12.09 5.39
N THR A 459 22.13 -10.88 4.85
CA THR A 459 23.41 -10.19 4.57
C THR A 459 23.52 -8.86 5.30
N THR A 460 22.49 -8.48 6.06
CA THR A 460 22.38 -7.21 6.74
C THR A 460 23.27 -7.13 7.97
N MET A 461 23.81 -5.93 8.20
CA MET A 461 24.44 -5.49 9.43
C MET A 461 24.12 -4.02 9.68
N ASP A 462 23.52 -3.73 10.83
CA ASP A 462 23.01 -2.42 11.21
C ASP A 462 23.91 -1.70 12.21
N SER A 463 24.05 -0.38 12.06
CA SER A 463 24.84 0.51 12.91
C SER A 463 24.16 1.86 13.12
N ASP A 464 24.73 2.68 14.01
CA ASP A 464 24.36 4.10 14.19
C ASP A 464 22.88 4.36 14.46
N ALA A 465 22.24 3.47 15.22
CA ALA A 465 20.83 3.57 15.56
C ALA A 465 20.55 4.70 16.57
N THR A 466 19.54 5.53 16.30
CA THR A 466 19.10 6.62 17.17
C THR A 466 17.58 6.69 17.23
N LEU A 467 17.02 6.48 18.42
CA LEU A 467 15.62 6.71 18.74
C LEU A 467 15.37 8.22 18.88
N ARG A 468 14.70 8.80 17.88
CA ARG A 468 14.52 10.24 17.69
C ARG A 468 13.34 10.80 18.46
N ALA A 469 12.25 10.04 18.50
CA ALA A 469 11.03 10.42 19.19
C ALA A 469 10.26 9.17 19.63
N VAL A 470 9.59 9.28 20.78
CA VAL A 470 8.54 8.35 21.21
C VAL A 470 7.30 9.19 21.46
N SER A 471 6.14 8.69 21.03
CA SER A 471 4.86 9.35 21.25
C SER A 471 3.78 8.34 21.58
N GLY A 472 2.86 8.71 22.47
CA GLY A 472 1.80 7.83 22.96
C GLY A 472 2.31 6.80 23.98
N ALA A 473 1.38 6.01 24.52
CA ALA A 473 1.64 5.02 25.56
C ALA A 473 0.96 3.68 25.23
N GLY A 474 1.54 2.58 25.72
CA GLY A 474 1.03 1.22 25.52
C GLY A 474 0.81 0.85 24.05
N THR A 475 -0.40 0.38 23.72
CA THR A 475 -0.78 -0.06 22.35
C THR A 475 -0.88 1.08 21.33
N ARG A 476 -0.73 2.34 21.76
CA ARG A 476 -0.70 3.53 20.92
C ARG A 476 0.70 4.14 20.81
N THR A 477 1.74 3.47 21.29
CA THR A 477 3.11 3.98 21.19
C THR A 477 3.59 3.97 19.74
N SER A 478 4.22 5.07 19.32
CA SER A 478 4.99 5.17 18.08
C SER A 478 6.41 5.63 18.36
N ALA A 479 7.36 5.11 17.58
CA ALA A 479 8.79 5.34 17.74
C ALA A 479 9.39 5.79 16.40
N GLU A 480 10.07 6.93 16.38
CA GLU A 480 10.82 7.42 15.23
C GLU A 480 12.29 7.06 15.40
N LEU A 481 12.89 6.39 14.43
CA LEU A 481 14.22 5.80 14.52
C LEU A 481 15.02 6.11 13.25
N THR A 482 16.32 6.39 13.39
CA THR A 482 17.27 6.45 12.28
C THR A 482 18.40 5.46 12.50
N PHE A 483 18.93 4.83 11.46
CA PHE A 483 20.08 3.92 11.54
C PHE A 483 20.73 3.74 10.16
N ILE A 484 21.88 3.08 10.11
CA ILE A 484 22.56 2.68 8.87
C ILE A 484 22.50 1.17 8.76
N SER A 485 22.19 0.68 7.57
CA SER A 485 22.21 -0.74 7.22
C SER A 485 23.23 -0.99 6.13
N ARG A 486 24.04 -2.04 6.29
CA ARG A 486 24.97 -2.53 5.26
C ARG A 486 24.57 -3.94 4.87
N GLN A 487 24.54 -4.20 3.56
CA GLN A 487 24.08 -5.47 3.01
C GLN A 487 24.86 -5.83 1.75
N ALA A 488 24.77 -7.09 1.32
CA ALA A 488 25.35 -7.50 0.05
C ALA A 488 24.56 -6.93 -1.14
N VAL A 489 25.20 -6.87 -2.31
CA VAL A 489 24.54 -6.55 -3.58
C VAL A 489 23.34 -7.50 -3.80
N GLY A 490 22.21 -6.96 -4.26
CA GLY A 490 20.95 -7.67 -4.41
C GLY A 490 20.06 -7.69 -3.16
N TYR A 491 20.53 -7.15 -2.03
CA TYR A 491 19.80 -7.04 -0.76
C TYR A 491 19.49 -5.58 -0.37
N GLY A 492 19.83 -4.62 -1.22
CA GLY A 492 19.54 -3.21 -1.03
C GLY A 492 18.04 -2.89 -1.06
N PRO A 493 17.64 -1.66 -0.67
CA PRO A 493 16.27 -1.21 -0.73
C PRO A 493 15.71 -1.30 -2.16
N LYS A 494 14.40 -1.50 -2.33
CA LYS A 494 13.71 -1.67 -3.63
C LYS A 494 14.11 -0.65 -4.71
N ARG A 495 14.40 0.59 -4.31
CA ARG A 495 14.81 1.66 -5.24
C ARG A 495 16.17 1.41 -5.90
N ASP A 496 17.04 0.66 -5.24
CA ASP A 496 18.37 0.27 -5.71
C ASP A 496 18.79 -1.03 -4.99
N PRO A 497 18.46 -2.21 -5.57
CA PRO A 497 18.79 -3.50 -4.96
C PRO A 497 20.29 -3.75 -4.81
N ASP A 498 21.12 -3.03 -5.56
CA ASP A 498 22.57 -3.16 -5.53
C ASP A 498 23.21 -2.20 -4.52
N GLU A 499 22.43 -1.32 -3.89
CA GLU A 499 22.88 -0.46 -2.81
C GLU A 499 23.28 -1.30 -1.60
N THR A 500 24.57 -1.24 -1.26
CA THR A 500 25.17 -2.00 -0.16
C THR A 500 25.21 -1.23 1.16
N CYS A 501 24.81 0.05 1.16
CA CYS A 501 24.80 0.89 2.36
C CYS A 501 23.65 1.89 2.31
N THR A 502 22.76 1.82 3.30
CA THR A 502 21.50 2.56 3.34
C THR A 502 21.35 3.28 4.67
N ARG A 503 21.08 4.60 4.62
CA ARG A 503 20.62 5.39 5.77
C ARG A 503 19.11 5.31 5.85
N TRP A 504 18.59 4.82 6.96
CA TRP A 504 17.16 4.65 7.22
C TRP A 504 16.62 5.72 8.16
N HIS A 505 15.38 6.13 7.90
CA HIS A 505 14.55 6.92 8.79
C HIS A 505 13.15 6.31 8.84
N LEU A 506 12.83 5.65 9.95
CA LEU A 506 11.59 4.90 10.15
C LEU A 506 10.72 5.56 11.20
N THR A 507 9.40 5.43 11.03
CA THR A 507 8.44 5.58 12.12
C THR A 507 7.73 4.25 12.32
N LEU A 508 7.78 3.70 13.53
CA LEU A 508 7.17 2.42 13.90
C LEU A 508 5.96 2.64 14.79
N ARG A 509 4.94 1.80 14.63
CA ARG A 509 3.87 1.53 15.59
C ARG A 509 4.26 0.33 16.42
N LEU A 510 4.19 0.46 17.73
CA LEU A 510 4.51 -0.59 18.68
C LEU A 510 3.25 -1.10 19.38
N SER A 511 3.23 -2.40 19.69
CA SER A 511 2.32 -2.96 20.68
C SER A 511 3.02 -3.04 22.03
N TYR A 512 2.25 -3.16 23.10
CA TYR A 512 2.76 -3.39 24.45
C TYR A 512 1.90 -4.46 25.14
N SER A 513 2.55 -5.33 25.89
CA SER A 513 1.90 -6.24 26.85
C SER A 513 2.81 -6.42 28.06
N ASP A 514 2.22 -6.69 29.23
CA ASP A 514 2.99 -6.92 30.45
C ASP A 514 3.87 -8.18 30.36
N THR A 515 3.50 -9.14 29.50
CA THR A 515 4.24 -10.40 29.33
C THR A 515 5.42 -10.27 28.38
N TYR A 516 5.27 -9.53 27.28
CA TYR A 516 6.28 -9.47 26.21
C TYR A 516 6.96 -8.11 26.06
N GLY A 517 6.54 -7.11 26.84
CA GLY A 517 6.99 -5.73 26.70
C GLY A 517 6.55 -5.11 25.38
N TYR A 518 7.35 -4.16 24.89
CA TYR A 518 7.15 -3.57 23.56
C TYR A 518 7.53 -4.56 22.46
N ARG A 519 6.74 -4.57 21.39
CA ARG A 519 7.05 -5.28 20.14
C ARG A 519 6.70 -4.44 18.93
N ILE A 520 7.38 -4.68 17.82
CA ILE A 520 7.11 -4.03 16.55
C ILE A 520 5.77 -4.55 16.03
N LEU A 521 4.78 -3.66 15.95
CA LEU A 521 3.50 -3.98 15.35
C LEU A 521 3.60 -3.77 13.84
N ARG A 522 3.94 -2.57 13.37
CA ARG A 522 4.08 -2.19 11.94
C ARG A 522 4.83 -0.88 11.75
N PRO A 523 5.47 -0.58 10.61
CA PRO A 523 5.91 0.75 10.24
C PRO A 523 4.70 1.62 9.89
N LEU A 524 4.85 2.92 10.15
CA LEU A 524 3.95 3.99 9.75
C LEU A 524 4.57 4.81 8.60
N ASP A 525 5.90 4.92 8.58
CA ASP A 525 6.67 5.58 7.52
C ASP A 525 8.07 4.95 7.42
N ALA A 526 8.64 4.94 6.21
CA ALA A 526 10.06 4.62 6.00
C ALA A 526 10.64 5.40 4.83
N ASN A 527 11.63 6.23 5.14
CA ASN A 527 12.46 6.90 4.16
C ASN A 527 13.86 6.28 4.18
N SER A 528 14.51 6.24 3.02
CA SER A 528 15.89 5.79 2.91
C SER A 528 16.68 6.66 1.93
N SER A 529 17.98 6.72 2.14
CA SER A 529 18.95 7.32 1.21
C SER A 529 20.22 6.49 1.21
N PRO A 530 21.01 6.49 0.12
CA PRO A 530 22.31 5.85 0.12
C PRO A 530 23.20 6.44 1.22
N CYS A 531 24.16 5.65 1.68
CA CYS A 531 25.35 6.21 2.29
C CYS A 531 26.10 7.08 1.25
#